data_AF-A0A7L3AED8-F1
#
_entry.id   AF-A0A7L3AED8-F1
#
_cell.length_a   1.000
_cell.length_b   1.000
_cell.length_c   1.000
_cell.angle_alpha   90.00
_cell.angle_beta   90.00
_cell.angle_gamma   90.00
#
_symmetry.space_group_name_H-M   'P 1'
#
loop_
_entity.id
_entity.type
_entity.pdbx_description
1 polymer ?
#
loop_
_entity_poly.entity_id
_entity_poly.type
_entity_poly.pdbx_seq_one_letter_code
_entity_poly.pdbx_strand_id
1 'polypeptide(L)'
;LINKGPIDAPFSLIPSATAPGFCFTFSPQEGIILPNGHQVIKISFNSTILGQFMEEFLFYVQGCPDPVTFTASGCVVGPTFHFNVPSLRFGDVSFGFPHTLSCRINNTSLVPMTYNLRVPGDGSGEPSVTSFVQISDSTHPSWRKGVQGHVKPTEFTVTPRRGTIRALSWMDIEVTLCSNTLKRYALELVVDVDGVGEEQLALPLTARCVVPPLQVLNPVVTFGRCFLKFPYQQLLTIVNDSDLQGCYGLLPQEHKEDAAVWYSSPEPCGIIQPRSSVQVPLTLEAQVTGEQDTVAH
;
A
#
# COMPACT_ATOMS: atom_id res chain seq x y z
N LEU A 1 -52.35 -7.32 -5.97
CA LEU A 1 -53.59 -7.64 -5.24
C LEU A 1 -54.71 -7.92 -6.24
N ILE A 2 -55.60 -8.87 -5.96
CA ILE A 2 -56.74 -9.20 -6.84
C ILE A 2 -58.01 -9.21 -5.98
N ASN A 3 -59.03 -8.47 -6.40
CA ASN A 3 -60.33 -8.47 -5.74
C ASN A 3 -61.24 -9.53 -6.38
N LYS A 4 -61.48 -10.64 -5.67
CA LYS A 4 -62.42 -11.69 -6.08
C LYS A 4 -63.83 -11.51 -5.51
N GLY A 5 -64.04 -10.44 -4.75
CA GLY A 5 -65.32 -10.10 -4.13
C GLY A 5 -66.25 -9.32 -5.06
N PRO A 6 -67.54 -9.26 -4.71
CA PRO A 6 -68.54 -8.54 -5.50
C PRO A 6 -68.60 -7.03 -5.20
N ILE A 7 -67.79 -6.52 -4.26
CA ILE A 7 -67.77 -5.12 -3.81
C ILE A 7 -66.38 -4.51 -3.98
N ASP A 8 -66.31 -3.17 -4.02
CA ASP A 8 -65.04 -2.43 -4.02
C ASP A 8 -64.20 -2.79 -2.79
N ALA A 9 -62.89 -2.95 -3.00
CA ALA A 9 -61.94 -3.29 -1.95
C ALA A 9 -60.88 -2.18 -1.80
N PRO A 10 -61.15 -1.16 -0.96
CA PRO A 10 -60.13 -0.23 -0.49
C PRO A 10 -59.01 -0.98 0.24
N PHE A 11 -57.76 -0.68 -0.09
CA PHE A 11 -56.59 -1.27 0.55
C PHE A 11 -55.59 -0.18 0.97
N SER A 12 -54.81 -0.47 2.00
CA SER A 12 -53.65 0.33 2.41
C SER A 12 -52.54 -0.56 2.95
N LEU A 13 -51.29 -0.19 2.67
CA LEU A 13 -50.10 -0.83 3.24
C LEU A 13 -49.99 -0.43 4.70
N ILE A 14 -49.81 -1.43 5.57
CA ILE A 14 -49.45 -1.20 6.97
C ILE A 14 -47.95 -0.92 7.02
N PRO A 15 -47.52 0.24 7.58
CA PRO A 15 -46.09 0.57 7.67
C PRO A 15 -45.30 -0.50 8.43
N SER A 16 -44.16 -0.92 7.86
CA SER A 16 -43.21 -1.77 8.58
C SER A 16 -42.40 -0.95 9.59
N ALA A 17 -42.03 -1.56 10.71
CA ALA A 17 -41.16 -0.98 11.73
C ALA A 17 -39.78 -1.67 11.81
N THR A 18 -39.52 -2.64 10.93
CA THR A 18 -38.25 -3.38 10.90
C THR A 18 -37.20 -2.66 10.06
N ALA A 19 -35.92 -2.79 10.43
CA ALA A 19 -34.82 -2.17 9.69
C ALA A 19 -34.76 -2.60 8.21
N PRO A 20 -34.88 -3.90 7.86
CA PRO A 20 -34.94 -4.31 6.46
C PRO A 20 -36.25 -3.90 5.79
N GLY A 21 -37.35 -3.76 6.54
CA GLY A 21 -38.62 -3.22 6.05
C GLY A 21 -38.50 -1.82 5.47
N PHE A 22 -37.68 -0.95 6.07
CA PHE A 22 -37.41 0.41 5.55
C PHE A 22 -36.63 0.43 4.22
N CYS A 23 -36.03 -0.69 3.82
CA CYS A 23 -35.37 -0.83 2.52
C CYS A 23 -36.35 -1.08 1.37
N PHE A 24 -37.64 -1.34 1.66
CA PHE A 24 -38.67 -1.58 0.67
C PHE A 24 -39.55 -0.35 0.44
N THR A 25 -39.89 -0.11 -0.82
CA THR A 25 -40.88 0.88 -1.22
C THR A 25 -41.95 0.22 -2.09
N PHE A 26 -43.20 0.59 -1.84
CA PHE A 26 -44.38 0.07 -2.52
C PHE A 26 -45.09 1.22 -3.23
N SER A 27 -45.54 1.00 -4.47
CA SER A 27 -46.31 1.98 -5.23
C SER A 27 -47.38 1.30 -6.09
N PRO A 28 -48.67 1.63 -5.91
CA PRO A 28 -49.23 2.52 -4.87
C PRO A 28 -49.22 1.85 -3.47
N GLN A 29 -49.26 2.66 -2.40
CA GLN A 29 -49.37 2.17 -1.01
C GLN A 29 -50.83 2.01 -0.57
N GLU A 30 -51.76 2.73 -1.19
CA GLU A 30 -53.19 2.65 -0.94
C GLU A 30 -53.97 2.79 -2.26
N GLY A 31 -55.23 2.39 -2.26
CA GLY A 31 -56.10 2.50 -3.44
C GLY A 31 -57.39 1.71 -3.29
N ILE A 32 -58.14 1.60 -4.38
CA ILE A 32 -59.40 0.85 -4.43
C ILE A 32 -59.32 -0.15 -5.59
N ILE A 33 -59.65 -1.41 -5.32
CA ILE A 33 -59.73 -2.46 -6.34
C ILE A 33 -61.21 -2.77 -6.59
N LEU A 34 -61.69 -2.46 -7.80
CA LEU A 34 -63.06 -2.76 -8.22
C LEU A 34 -63.34 -4.28 -8.23
N PRO A 35 -64.62 -4.71 -8.21
CA PRO A 35 -64.99 -6.12 -8.31
C PRO A 35 -64.37 -6.80 -9.53
N ASN A 36 -63.78 -7.99 -9.32
CA ASN A 36 -63.02 -8.75 -10.32
C ASN A 36 -61.78 -8.00 -10.89
N GLY A 37 -61.42 -6.86 -10.30
CA GLY A 37 -60.28 -6.05 -10.69
C GLY A 37 -58.97 -6.54 -10.08
N HIS A 38 -57.86 -5.99 -10.58
CA HIS A 38 -56.53 -6.25 -10.06
C HIS A 38 -55.75 -4.94 -9.92
N GLN A 39 -54.91 -4.88 -8.90
CA GLN A 39 -53.95 -3.79 -8.68
C GLN A 39 -52.54 -4.35 -8.68
N VAL A 40 -51.72 -3.85 -9.59
CA VAL A 40 -50.27 -4.10 -9.60
C VAL A 40 -49.64 -3.17 -8.56
N ILE A 41 -48.84 -3.75 -7.65
CA ILE A 41 -48.05 -3.00 -6.69
C ILE A 41 -46.59 -3.15 -7.11
N LYS A 42 -45.95 -2.06 -7.50
CA LYS A 42 -44.52 -2.02 -7.80
C LYS A 42 -43.76 -2.01 -6.49
N ILE A 43 -42.83 -2.96 -6.34
CA ILE A 43 -41.98 -3.11 -5.16
C ILE A 43 -40.55 -2.77 -5.59
N SER A 44 -39.88 -1.89 -4.86
CA SER A 44 -38.45 -1.63 -5.04
C SER A 44 -37.72 -1.87 -3.72
N PHE A 45 -36.57 -2.53 -3.79
CA PHE A 45 -35.73 -2.85 -2.63
C PHE A 45 -34.34 -2.23 -2.81
N ASN A 46 -33.88 -1.49 -1.81
CA ASN A 46 -32.53 -0.93 -1.76
C ASN A 46 -32.02 -0.99 -0.32
N SER A 47 -31.05 -1.85 -0.06
CA SER A 47 -30.47 -2.05 1.26
C SER A 47 -28.96 -1.91 1.21
N THR A 48 -28.42 -1.25 2.24
CA THR A 48 -26.99 -1.20 2.55
C THR A 48 -26.61 -2.19 3.65
N ILE A 49 -27.57 -2.99 4.13
CA ILE A 49 -27.39 -3.95 5.22
C ILE A 49 -27.12 -5.32 4.59
N LEU A 50 -25.93 -5.87 4.83
CA LEU A 50 -25.54 -7.20 4.36
C LEU A 50 -26.21 -8.30 5.19
N GLY A 51 -26.40 -9.47 4.57
CA GLY A 51 -26.89 -10.67 5.23
C GLY A 51 -28.30 -11.09 4.81
N GLN A 52 -28.81 -12.12 5.48
CA GLN A 52 -30.14 -12.66 5.23
C GLN A 52 -31.22 -11.74 5.80
N PHE A 53 -32.31 -11.59 5.07
CA PHE A 53 -33.52 -10.94 5.56
C PHE A 53 -34.76 -11.76 5.21
N MET A 54 -35.77 -11.66 6.05
CA MET A 54 -37.12 -12.12 5.80
C MET A 54 -38.05 -11.10 6.43
N GLU A 55 -38.87 -10.46 5.60
CA GLU A 55 -39.75 -9.37 5.99
C GLU A 55 -41.17 -9.65 5.54
N GLU A 56 -42.11 -9.44 6.45
CA GLU A 56 -43.54 -9.56 6.20
C GLU A 56 -44.17 -8.17 6.12
N PHE A 57 -44.87 -7.93 5.01
CA PHE A 57 -45.62 -6.71 4.76
C PHE A 57 -47.10 -7.05 4.75
N LEU A 58 -47.88 -6.26 5.47
CA LEU A 58 -49.31 -6.48 5.63
C LEU A 58 -50.09 -5.40 4.87
N PHE A 59 -51.06 -5.83 4.07
CA PHE A 59 -52.02 -4.93 3.44
C PHE A 59 -53.35 -5.05 4.16
N TYR A 60 -53.78 -3.95 4.77
CA TYR A 60 -55.16 -3.83 5.23
C TYR A 60 -56.08 -3.74 4.01
N VAL A 61 -57.14 -4.55 3.99
CA VAL A 61 -58.18 -4.51 2.97
C VAL A 61 -59.51 -4.39 3.68
N GLN A 62 -60.27 -3.34 3.38
CA GLN A 62 -61.55 -3.09 4.03
C GLN A 62 -62.52 -4.25 3.78
N GLY A 63 -63.08 -4.81 4.84
CA GLY A 63 -63.98 -5.97 4.79
C GLY A 63 -63.28 -7.33 4.85
N CYS A 64 -61.94 -7.37 4.87
CA CYS A 64 -61.16 -8.58 5.12
C CYS A 64 -60.76 -8.64 6.61
N PRO A 65 -61.11 -9.71 7.36
CA PRO A 65 -60.82 -9.79 8.81
C PRO A 65 -59.31 -9.89 9.09
N ASP A 66 -58.57 -10.59 8.22
CA ASP A 66 -57.13 -10.75 8.32
C ASP A 66 -56.42 -9.95 7.21
N PRO A 67 -55.34 -9.21 7.52
CA PRO A 67 -54.55 -8.52 6.50
C PRO A 67 -53.96 -9.49 5.47
N VAL A 68 -53.86 -9.03 4.22
CA VAL A 68 -53.17 -9.79 3.18
C VAL A 68 -51.67 -9.67 3.39
N THR A 69 -50.99 -10.80 3.59
CA THR A 69 -49.55 -10.85 3.87
C THR A 69 -48.73 -11.04 2.60
N PHE A 70 -47.67 -10.26 2.45
CA PHE A 70 -46.63 -10.42 1.45
C PHE A 70 -45.28 -10.60 2.15
N THR A 71 -44.62 -11.72 1.92
CA THR A 71 -43.30 -12.00 2.52
C THR A 71 -42.21 -11.84 1.47
N ALA A 72 -41.23 -10.97 1.73
CA ALA A 72 -40.01 -10.85 0.96
C ALA A 72 -38.85 -11.48 1.73
N SER A 73 -38.07 -12.33 1.09
CA SER A 73 -36.85 -12.89 1.70
C SER A 73 -35.72 -12.90 0.70
N GLY A 74 -34.49 -12.84 1.21
CA GLY A 74 -33.29 -12.79 0.38
C GLY A 74 -32.02 -12.69 1.19
N CYS A 75 -30.89 -12.55 0.49
CA CYS A 75 -29.59 -12.32 1.09
C CYS A 75 -28.91 -11.18 0.35
N VAL A 76 -28.58 -10.11 1.07
CA VAL A 76 -27.81 -8.99 0.52
C VAL A 76 -26.32 -9.34 0.66
N VAL A 77 -25.62 -9.36 -0.46
CA VAL A 77 -24.17 -9.64 -0.52
C VAL A 77 -23.44 -8.43 -1.08
N GLY A 78 -22.20 -8.23 -0.62
CA GLY A 78 -21.30 -7.24 -1.22
C GLY A 78 -20.82 -7.66 -2.61
N PRO A 79 -20.11 -6.78 -3.33
CA PRO A 79 -19.42 -7.14 -4.56
C PRO A 79 -18.47 -8.32 -4.33
N THR A 80 -18.49 -9.30 -5.23
CA THR A 80 -17.51 -10.38 -5.28
C THR A 80 -16.29 -9.95 -6.09
N PHE A 81 -15.09 -10.20 -5.56
CA PHE A 81 -13.83 -9.84 -6.21
C PHE A 81 -12.68 -10.72 -5.71
N HIS A 82 -11.57 -10.71 -6.45
CA HIS A 82 -10.35 -11.42 -6.06
C HIS A 82 -9.09 -10.79 -6.67
N PHE A 83 -7.92 -11.10 -6.12
CA PHE A 83 -6.64 -10.82 -6.77
C PHE A 83 -6.33 -11.87 -7.84
N ASN A 84 -5.64 -11.48 -8.91
CA ASN A 84 -5.16 -12.41 -9.95
C ASN A 84 -3.96 -13.28 -9.49
N VAL A 85 -3.31 -12.91 -8.39
CA VAL A 85 -2.15 -13.60 -7.81
C VAL A 85 -2.42 -13.93 -6.34
N PRO A 86 -1.82 -15.00 -5.80
CA PRO A 86 -2.05 -15.39 -4.40
C PRO A 86 -1.18 -14.62 -3.40
N SER A 87 -0.10 -13.97 -3.85
CA SER A 87 0.82 -13.18 -3.00
C SER A 87 1.74 -12.32 -3.87
N LEU A 88 2.25 -11.21 -3.34
CA LEU A 88 3.38 -10.48 -3.91
C LEU A 88 4.67 -10.81 -3.16
N ARG A 89 5.65 -11.36 -3.88
CA ARG A 89 6.93 -11.81 -3.33
C ARG A 89 8.05 -10.98 -3.94
N PHE A 90 8.49 -9.97 -3.21
CA PHE A 90 9.56 -9.06 -3.64
C PHE A 90 10.94 -9.72 -3.60
N GLY A 91 11.08 -10.83 -2.87
CA GLY A 91 12.37 -11.49 -2.70
C GLY A 91 13.34 -10.62 -1.89
N ASP A 92 14.60 -10.60 -2.29
CA ASP A 92 15.59 -9.70 -1.73
C ASP A 92 15.49 -8.33 -2.39
N VAL A 93 15.29 -7.30 -1.57
CA VAL A 93 15.26 -5.90 -2.00
C VAL A 93 16.43 -5.17 -1.38
N SER A 94 17.06 -4.29 -2.16
CA SER A 94 18.18 -3.51 -1.65
C SER A 94 17.68 -2.35 -0.80
N PHE A 95 18.39 -2.08 0.31
CA PHE A 95 18.11 -0.97 1.20
C PHE A 95 18.11 0.37 0.44
N GLY A 96 17.03 1.12 0.55
CA GLY A 96 16.86 2.45 -0.06
C GLY A 96 16.52 2.43 -1.55
N PHE A 97 16.33 1.26 -2.16
CA PHE A 97 16.01 1.14 -3.58
C PHE A 97 14.58 0.67 -3.79
N PRO A 98 13.74 1.46 -4.48
CA PRO A 98 12.36 1.06 -4.80
C PRO A 98 12.32 -0.19 -5.67
N HIS A 99 11.47 -1.15 -5.29
CA HIS A 99 11.15 -2.32 -6.10
C HIS A 99 9.63 -2.44 -6.23
N THR A 100 9.13 -2.55 -7.46
CA THR A 100 7.70 -2.54 -7.78
C THR A 100 7.25 -3.88 -8.32
N LEU A 101 6.17 -4.41 -7.76
CA LEU A 101 5.44 -5.55 -8.30
C LEU A 101 4.00 -5.14 -8.62
N SER A 102 3.35 -5.85 -9.54
CA SER A 102 1.98 -5.57 -9.94
C SER A 102 1.05 -6.74 -9.63
N CYS A 103 -0.18 -6.43 -9.25
CA CYS A 103 -1.30 -7.36 -9.20
C CYS A 103 -2.54 -6.73 -9.83
N ARG A 104 -3.62 -7.49 -9.91
CA ARG A 104 -4.90 -7.03 -10.44
C ARG A 104 -6.01 -7.42 -9.48
N ILE A 105 -6.93 -6.50 -9.22
CA ILE A 105 -8.20 -6.76 -8.55
C ILE A 105 -9.26 -6.99 -9.64
N ASN A 106 -9.86 -8.17 -9.67
CA ASN A 106 -10.94 -8.51 -10.58
C ASN A 106 -12.27 -8.39 -9.85
N ASN A 107 -13.15 -7.49 -10.28
CA ASN A 107 -14.53 -7.43 -9.82
C ASN A 107 -15.36 -8.43 -10.62
N THR A 108 -15.78 -9.51 -9.96
CA THR A 108 -16.61 -10.56 -10.56
C THR A 108 -18.10 -10.33 -10.35
N SER A 109 -18.48 -9.23 -9.68
CA SER A 109 -19.87 -8.88 -9.44
C SER A 109 -20.50 -8.10 -10.60
N LEU A 110 -21.83 -8.09 -10.62
CA LEU A 110 -22.63 -7.32 -11.57
C LEU A 110 -22.81 -5.85 -11.17
N VAL A 111 -22.20 -5.42 -10.05
CA VAL A 111 -22.27 -4.05 -9.55
C VAL A 111 -20.87 -3.42 -9.50
N PRO A 112 -20.75 -2.09 -9.59
CA PRO A 112 -19.48 -1.43 -9.36
C PRO A 112 -18.98 -1.64 -7.92
N MET A 113 -17.67 -1.69 -7.76
CA MET A 113 -17.00 -1.86 -6.47
C MET A 113 -16.02 -0.71 -6.25
N THR A 114 -16.29 0.14 -5.24
CA THR A 114 -15.36 1.19 -4.81
C THR A 114 -14.47 0.65 -3.71
N TYR A 115 -13.16 0.79 -3.87
CA TYR A 115 -12.17 0.18 -2.98
C TYR A 115 -11.17 1.22 -2.43
N ASN A 116 -10.59 0.87 -1.29
CA ASN A 116 -9.45 1.54 -0.69
C ASN A 116 -8.40 0.51 -0.26
N LEU A 117 -7.14 0.75 -0.66
CA LEU A 117 -6.01 -0.13 -0.37
C LEU A 117 -5.15 0.39 0.77
N ARG A 118 -4.74 -0.52 1.65
CA ARG A 118 -3.89 -0.24 2.81
C ARG A 118 -2.88 -1.36 3.00
N VAL A 119 -1.74 -1.05 3.64
CA VAL A 119 -0.80 -2.06 4.14
C VAL A 119 -0.69 -1.89 5.65
N PRO A 120 -1.56 -2.52 6.46
CA PRO A 120 -1.48 -2.44 7.90
C PRO A 120 -0.11 -2.90 8.40
N GLY A 121 0.48 -2.16 9.35
CA GLY A 121 1.78 -2.50 9.93
C GLY A 121 3.02 -2.04 9.14
N ASP A 122 2.85 -1.35 8.01
CA ASP A 122 3.96 -0.74 7.25
C ASP A 122 4.74 0.29 8.08
N GLY A 123 4.01 1.14 8.79
CA GLY A 123 4.55 2.20 9.63
C GLY A 123 3.59 3.39 9.66
N SER A 124 3.91 4.39 10.47
CA SER A 124 3.11 5.63 10.56
C SER A 124 3.99 6.89 10.57
N GLY A 125 5.30 6.72 10.38
CA GLY A 125 6.25 7.80 10.26
C GLY A 125 6.33 8.33 8.84
N GLU A 126 7.27 9.24 8.63
CA GLU A 126 7.58 9.78 7.31
C GLU A 126 7.85 8.68 6.27
N PRO A 127 7.57 8.94 4.98
CA PRO A 127 7.91 8.02 3.91
C PRO A 127 9.39 7.65 3.88
N SER A 128 9.68 6.43 3.44
CA SER A 128 11.05 6.01 3.17
C SER A 128 11.75 6.97 2.20
N VAL A 129 13.02 7.23 2.46
CA VAL A 129 13.92 8.00 1.60
C VAL A 129 14.66 7.03 0.67
N THR A 130 14.72 7.37 -0.63
CA THR A 130 15.45 6.56 -1.60
C THR A 130 16.95 6.87 -1.54
N SER A 131 17.78 5.90 -1.93
CA SER A 131 19.23 6.11 -2.03
C SER A 131 19.59 7.23 -3.01
N PHE A 132 18.78 7.47 -4.05
CA PHE A 132 18.95 8.60 -4.98
C PHE A 132 18.82 9.96 -4.28
N VAL A 133 17.85 10.10 -3.38
CA VAL A 133 17.70 11.30 -2.56
C VAL A 133 18.83 11.40 -1.55
N GLN A 134 19.21 10.28 -0.93
CA GLN A 134 20.28 10.25 0.06
C GLN A 134 21.65 10.67 -0.49
N ILE A 135 22.00 10.30 -1.73
CA ILE A 135 23.27 10.71 -2.35
C ILE A 135 23.27 12.17 -2.84
N SER A 136 22.10 12.80 -3.00
CA SER A 136 22.02 14.20 -3.43
C SER A 136 22.49 15.18 -2.34
N ASP A 137 22.48 14.75 -1.08
CA ASP A 137 23.02 15.47 0.06
C ASP A 137 24.00 14.58 0.84
N SER A 138 25.28 14.70 0.53
CA SER A 138 26.36 13.98 1.23
C SER A 138 26.57 14.43 2.68
N THR A 139 25.95 15.54 3.09
CA THR A 139 25.96 16.02 4.48
C THR A 139 24.75 15.53 5.28
N HIS A 140 23.83 14.80 4.63
CA HIS A 140 22.57 14.40 5.23
C HIS A 140 22.80 13.54 6.49
N PRO A 141 22.07 13.79 7.60
CA PRO A 141 22.24 13.07 8.85
C PRO A 141 22.06 11.55 8.73
N SER A 142 21.35 11.05 7.71
CA SER A 142 21.16 9.61 7.46
C SER A 142 22.46 8.87 7.11
N TRP A 143 23.51 9.57 6.68
CA TRP A 143 24.85 9.01 6.52
C TRP A 143 25.52 8.74 7.87
N ARG A 144 25.11 9.45 8.93
CA ARG A 144 25.57 9.20 10.30
C ARG A 144 24.63 8.18 10.95
N LYS A 145 25.21 7.15 11.55
CA LYS A 145 24.46 6.09 12.24
C LYS A 145 23.39 6.70 13.16
N GLY A 146 22.15 6.23 13.00
CA GLY A 146 21.17 6.23 14.07
C GLY A 146 20.28 7.47 14.19
N VAL A 147 19.58 7.88 13.12
CA VAL A 147 18.29 8.57 13.34
C VAL A 147 17.25 7.51 13.72
N GLN A 148 17.36 7.00 14.95
CA GLN A 148 16.31 6.19 15.58
C GLN A 148 15.14 7.12 15.92
N GLY A 149 14.33 7.44 14.92
CA GLY A 149 12.96 7.86 15.19
C GLY A 149 12.22 6.69 15.85
N HIS A 150 11.54 6.93 16.96
CA HIS A 150 10.72 5.91 17.63
C HIS A 150 9.56 5.39 16.73
N VAL A 151 9.27 6.08 15.63
CA VAL A 151 8.19 5.77 14.70
C VAL A 151 8.75 5.12 13.44
N LYS A 152 8.21 3.94 13.09
CA LYS A 152 8.60 3.21 11.87
C LYS A 152 8.15 3.98 10.62
N PRO A 153 9.03 4.14 9.60
CA PRO A 153 8.68 4.83 8.36
C PRO A 153 7.60 4.08 7.58
N THR A 154 6.92 4.78 6.67
CA THR A 154 6.05 4.14 5.66
C THR A 154 6.88 3.74 4.44
N GLU A 155 6.94 2.45 4.13
CA GLU A 155 7.88 1.88 3.15
C GLU A 155 7.17 1.31 1.91
N PHE A 156 5.85 1.12 1.95
CA PHE A 156 5.03 0.68 0.81
C PHE A 156 4.25 1.84 0.18
N THR A 157 4.34 1.95 -1.14
CA THR A 157 3.49 2.82 -1.96
C THR A 157 2.58 1.96 -2.84
N VAL A 158 1.28 2.25 -2.84
CA VAL A 158 0.26 1.51 -3.62
C VAL A 158 -0.44 2.44 -4.61
N THR A 159 -0.46 2.07 -5.89
CA THR A 159 -1.00 2.90 -6.96
C THR A 159 -1.85 2.08 -7.93
N PRO A 160 -3.11 2.46 -8.22
CA PRO A 160 -3.92 3.41 -7.48
C PRO A 160 -4.28 2.90 -6.08
N ARG A 161 -4.22 3.76 -5.06
CA ARG A 161 -4.62 3.42 -3.69
C ARG A 161 -6.14 3.33 -3.51
N ARG A 162 -6.91 4.05 -4.32
CA ARG A 162 -8.37 4.13 -4.27
C ARG A 162 -8.93 4.17 -5.68
N GLY A 163 -10.13 3.63 -5.87
CA GLY A 163 -10.83 3.73 -7.14
C GLY A 163 -12.15 2.96 -7.15
N THR A 164 -12.82 2.98 -8.30
CA THR A 164 -14.03 2.20 -8.54
C THR A 164 -13.84 1.27 -9.73
N ILE A 165 -14.03 -0.02 -9.52
CA ILE A 165 -13.98 -1.05 -10.56
C ILE A 165 -15.40 -1.29 -11.05
N ARG A 166 -15.63 -1.16 -12.35
CA ARG A 166 -16.95 -1.43 -12.96
C ARG A 166 -17.34 -2.90 -12.76
N ALA A 167 -18.63 -3.20 -12.93
CA ALA A 167 -19.13 -4.57 -12.98
C ALA A 167 -18.35 -5.39 -14.00
N LEU A 168 -17.99 -6.63 -13.63
CA LEU A 168 -17.28 -7.58 -14.50
C LEU A 168 -15.98 -7.01 -15.12
N SER A 169 -15.27 -6.15 -14.39
CA SER A 169 -14.06 -5.46 -14.86
C SER A 169 -12.92 -5.63 -13.87
N TRP A 170 -11.76 -5.04 -14.16
CA TRP A 170 -10.57 -5.15 -13.33
C TRP A 170 -9.81 -3.85 -13.20
N MET A 171 -8.90 -3.80 -12.23
CA MET A 171 -7.95 -2.71 -12.04
C MET A 171 -6.56 -3.29 -11.79
N ASP A 172 -5.57 -2.81 -12.54
CA ASP A 172 -4.16 -3.13 -12.29
C ASP A 172 -3.63 -2.22 -11.18
N ILE A 173 -2.92 -2.82 -10.22
CA ILE A 173 -2.39 -2.20 -9.00
C ILE A 173 -0.88 -2.43 -8.96
N GLU A 174 -0.12 -1.37 -8.76
CA GLU A 174 1.31 -1.38 -8.50
C GLU A 174 1.57 -1.22 -7.00
N VAL A 175 2.44 -2.08 -6.47
CA VAL A 175 2.90 -2.03 -5.09
C VAL A 175 4.42 -1.90 -5.11
N THR A 176 4.90 -0.77 -4.60
CA THR A 176 6.33 -0.44 -4.54
C THR A 176 6.81 -0.51 -3.10
N LEU A 177 7.88 -1.27 -2.84
CA LEU A 177 8.59 -1.30 -1.57
C LEU A 177 9.91 -0.53 -1.70
N CYS A 178 10.11 0.48 -0.87
CA CYS A 178 11.41 1.12 -0.67
C CYS A 178 11.78 1.02 0.81
N SER A 179 12.63 0.04 1.16
CA SER A 179 12.94 -0.24 2.55
C SER A 179 14.04 0.68 3.09
N ASN A 180 13.82 1.27 4.26
CA ASN A 180 14.86 1.93 5.06
C ASN A 180 15.10 1.18 6.38
N THR A 181 14.64 -0.07 6.46
CA THR A 181 14.78 -0.92 7.64
C THR A 181 15.29 -2.30 7.24
N LEU A 182 16.45 -2.70 7.74
CA LEU A 182 16.97 -4.07 7.56
C LEU A 182 16.08 -5.07 8.32
N LYS A 183 15.11 -5.66 7.62
CA LYS A 183 14.17 -6.63 8.18
C LYS A 183 13.58 -7.56 7.12
N ARG A 184 12.86 -8.58 7.59
CA ARG A 184 11.96 -9.39 6.77
C ARG A 184 10.55 -8.81 6.88
N TYR A 185 9.85 -8.78 5.76
CA TYR A 185 8.47 -8.34 5.66
C TYR A 185 7.57 -9.56 5.50
N ALA A 186 6.51 -9.58 6.30
CA ALA A 186 5.36 -10.48 6.19
C ALA A 186 4.14 -9.64 6.59
N LEU A 187 3.61 -8.91 5.61
CA LEU A 187 2.47 -7.99 5.77
C LEU A 187 1.39 -8.35 4.74
N GLU A 188 0.30 -7.60 4.71
CA GLU A 188 -0.82 -7.83 3.79
C GLU A 188 -1.26 -6.52 3.13
N LEU A 189 -1.54 -6.57 1.83
CA LEU A 189 -2.27 -5.53 1.12
C LEU A 189 -3.76 -5.79 1.31
N VAL A 190 -4.41 -4.92 2.07
CA VAL A 190 -5.80 -5.07 2.50
C VAL A 190 -6.71 -4.21 1.64
N VAL A 191 -7.86 -4.78 1.25
CA VAL A 191 -8.92 -4.14 0.47
C VAL A 191 -10.11 -3.81 1.38
N ASP A 192 -10.38 -2.52 1.55
CA ASP A 192 -11.67 -2.06 2.07
C ASP A 192 -12.63 -1.82 0.90
N VAL A 193 -13.91 -2.03 1.15
CA VAL A 193 -14.97 -1.80 0.16
C VAL A 193 -16.00 -0.84 0.74
N ASP A 194 -16.18 0.30 0.08
CA ASP A 194 -17.09 1.35 0.52
C ASP A 194 -18.53 0.82 0.61
N GLY A 195 -19.18 1.04 1.75
CA GLY A 195 -20.55 0.56 2.01
C GLY A 195 -20.66 -0.92 2.35
N VAL A 196 -19.54 -1.66 2.40
CA VAL A 196 -19.51 -3.09 2.74
C VAL A 196 -18.72 -3.30 4.03
N GLY A 197 -17.47 -2.82 4.10
CA GLY A 197 -16.65 -2.95 5.29
C GLY A 197 -15.16 -2.81 5.02
N GLU A 198 -14.39 -2.84 6.11
CA GLU A 198 -12.93 -2.88 6.09
C GLU A 198 -12.42 -4.31 5.98
N GLU A 199 -11.21 -4.49 5.45
CA GLU A 199 -10.50 -5.78 5.43
C GLU A 199 -11.26 -6.94 4.76
N GLN A 200 -11.96 -6.64 3.67
CA GLN A 200 -12.78 -7.62 2.95
C GLN A 200 -11.95 -8.67 2.20
N LEU A 201 -10.71 -8.32 1.83
CA LEU A 201 -9.74 -9.23 1.24
C LEU A 201 -8.32 -8.78 1.57
N ALA A 202 -7.40 -9.73 1.68
CA ALA A 202 -5.99 -9.49 1.94
C ALA A 202 -5.11 -10.23 0.93
N LEU A 203 -4.05 -9.57 0.45
CA LEU A 203 -3.01 -10.17 -0.39
C LEU A 203 -1.67 -10.17 0.35
N PRO A 204 -1.10 -11.33 0.66
CA PRO A 204 0.18 -11.41 1.36
C PRO A 204 1.33 -10.74 0.60
N LEU A 205 2.13 -9.95 1.33
CA LEU A 205 3.33 -9.26 0.89
C LEU A 205 4.55 -9.82 1.63
N THR A 206 5.55 -10.29 0.89
CA THR A 206 6.79 -10.82 1.50
C THR A 206 8.04 -10.24 0.84
N ALA A 207 9.03 -9.90 1.66
CA ALA A 207 10.32 -9.36 1.22
C ALA A 207 11.41 -9.58 2.28
N ARG A 208 12.67 -9.46 1.88
CA ARG A 208 13.81 -9.30 2.78
C ARG A 208 14.64 -8.10 2.32
N CYS A 209 14.73 -7.08 3.17
CA CYS A 209 15.63 -5.97 2.92
C CYS A 209 17.06 -6.37 3.29
N VAL A 210 17.99 -6.14 2.37
CA VAL A 210 19.41 -6.43 2.52
C VAL A 210 20.25 -5.25 2.06
N VAL A 211 21.45 -5.12 2.62
CA VAL A 211 22.50 -4.27 2.05
C VAL A 211 23.45 -5.19 1.29
N PRO A 212 23.69 -4.97 -0.02
CA PRO A 212 24.62 -5.80 -0.77
C PRO A 212 26.05 -5.62 -0.22
N PRO A 213 26.82 -6.70 -0.04
CA PRO A 213 28.19 -6.60 0.44
C PRO A 213 29.06 -5.97 -0.66
N LEU A 214 29.53 -4.75 -0.40
CA LEU A 214 30.48 -4.06 -1.26
C LEU A 214 31.91 -4.37 -0.81
N GLN A 215 32.82 -4.55 -1.76
CA GLN A 215 34.22 -4.84 -1.51
C GLN A 215 35.10 -3.71 -2.02
N VAL A 216 36.19 -3.43 -1.31
CA VAL A 216 37.23 -2.53 -1.79
C VAL A 216 38.34 -3.40 -2.38
N LEU A 217 38.60 -3.28 -3.68
CA LEU A 217 39.56 -4.14 -4.39
C LEU A 217 40.99 -3.96 -3.87
N ASN A 218 41.38 -2.71 -3.60
CA ASN A 218 42.67 -2.33 -3.04
C ASN A 218 42.43 -1.61 -1.70
N PRO A 219 42.32 -2.33 -0.58
CA PRO A 219 41.97 -1.75 0.72
C PRO A 219 43.08 -0.89 1.32
N VAL A 220 44.28 -0.93 0.75
CA VAL A 220 45.44 -0.11 1.14
C VAL A 220 45.85 0.74 -0.05
N VAL A 221 45.92 2.06 0.16
CA VAL A 221 46.24 3.06 -0.86
C VAL A 221 47.52 3.78 -0.44
N THR A 222 48.60 3.62 -1.20
CA THR A 222 49.92 4.16 -0.83
C THR A 222 50.22 5.45 -1.59
N PHE A 223 50.24 6.58 -0.88
CA PHE A 223 50.51 7.90 -1.46
C PHE A 223 52.01 8.23 -1.63
N GLY A 224 52.90 7.44 -1.02
CA GLY A 224 54.34 7.62 -1.15
C GLY A 224 54.84 8.89 -0.46
N ARG A 225 55.66 9.70 -1.16
CA ARG A 225 56.20 10.95 -0.60
C ARG A 225 55.23 12.11 -0.80
N CYS A 226 54.68 12.61 0.30
CA CYS A 226 53.77 13.75 0.31
C CYS A 226 54.41 15.00 0.90
N PHE A 227 54.11 16.17 0.34
CA PHE A 227 54.44 17.46 0.94
C PHE A 227 53.36 17.87 1.96
N LEU A 228 53.79 18.56 3.02
CA LEU A 228 52.87 19.13 4.01
C LEU A 228 51.85 20.06 3.34
N LYS A 229 50.59 19.93 3.73
CA LYS A 229 49.48 20.79 3.28
C LYS A 229 49.30 20.83 1.75
N PHE A 230 49.72 19.77 1.07
CA PHE A 230 49.49 19.58 -0.36
C PHE A 230 48.53 18.39 -0.56
N PRO A 231 47.42 18.57 -1.28
CA PRO A 231 46.46 17.49 -1.52
C PRO A 231 46.97 16.54 -2.62
N TYR A 232 46.89 15.24 -2.36
CA TYR A 232 47.18 14.19 -3.32
C TYR A 232 45.93 13.36 -3.57
N GLN A 233 45.71 12.91 -4.81
CA GLN A 233 44.55 12.11 -5.17
C GLN A 233 44.97 10.71 -5.63
N GLN A 234 44.25 9.69 -5.16
CA GLN A 234 44.32 8.32 -5.68
C GLN A 234 42.92 7.74 -5.89
N LEU A 235 42.82 6.67 -6.66
CA LEU A 235 41.54 6.03 -6.98
C LEU A 235 41.36 4.75 -6.16
N LEU A 236 40.27 4.71 -5.40
CA LEU A 236 39.79 3.51 -4.72
C LEU A 236 38.79 2.78 -5.62
N THR A 237 38.96 1.47 -5.83
CA THR A 237 37.97 0.70 -6.60
C THR A 237 37.04 -0.04 -5.64
N ILE A 238 35.75 0.29 -5.70
CA ILE A 238 34.68 -0.42 -5.00
C ILE A 238 34.01 -1.37 -5.98
N VAL A 239 33.79 -2.62 -5.57
CA VAL A 239 33.22 -3.70 -6.36
C VAL A 239 31.91 -4.17 -5.71
N ASN A 240 30.87 -4.29 -6.52
CA ASN A 240 29.61 -4.91 -6.16
C ASN A 240 29.46 -6.22 -6.93
N ASP A 241 29.80 -7.32 -6.28
CA ASP A 241 29.63 -8.67 -6.85
C ASP A 241 28.21 -9.20 -6.67
N SER A 242 27.30 -8.47 -6.02
CA SER A 242 25.93 -8.94 -5.82
C SER A 242 25.03 -8.68 -7.03
N ASP A 243 23.87 -9.34 -7.04
CA ASP A 243 22.80 -9.10 -8.03
C ASP A 243 21.90 -7.90 -7.66
N LEU A 244 22.20 -7.22 -6.56
CA LEU A 244 21.43 -6.09 -6.05
C LEU A 244 22.22 -4.79 -6.19
N GLN A 245 21.51 -3.69 -6.41
CA GLN A 245 22.12 -2.36 -6.48
C GLN A 245 22.59 -1.93 -5.09
N GLY A 246 23.79 -1.36 -4.98
CA GLY A 246 24.34 -0.87 -3.72
C GLY A 246 24.41 0.65 -3.67
N CYS A 247 24.53 1.18 -2.45
CA CYS A 247 24.85 2.58 -2.18
C CYS A 247 26.10 2.60 -1.30
N TYR A 248 27.09 3.43 -1.65
CA TYR A 248 28.30 3.63 -0.85
C TYR A 248 28.40 5.09 -0.42
N GLY A 249 29.09 5.32 0.70
CA GLY A 249 29.43 6.65 1.18
C GLY A 249 30.71 6.60 2.00
N LEU A 250 31.63 7.51 1.70
CA LEU A 250 32.80 7.85 2.46
C LEU A 250 32.37 8.76 3.62
N LEU A 251 32.54 8.27 4.85
CA LEU A 251 32.18 8.98 6.04
C LEU A 251 33.12 10.16 6.29
N PRO A 252 32.58 11.34 6.65
CA PRO A 252 33.42 12.47 7.00
C PRO A 252 34.33 12.13 8.18
N GLN A 253 35.61 12.48 8.05
CA GLN A 253 36.62 12.25 9.06
C GLN A 253 36.24 12.91 10.40
N GLU A 254 36.28 12.12 11.48
CA GLU A 254 36.08 12.60 12.85
C GLU A 254 37.37 13.24 13.40
N HIS A 255 37.25 14.21 14.31
CA HIS A 255 38.38 14.89 14.96
C HIS A 255 39.44 15.44 13.99
N LYS A 256 38.99 16.00 12.86
CA LYS A 256 39.86 16.47 11.78
C LYS A 256 40.93 17.46 12.25
N GLU A 257 40.63 18.35 13.19
CA GLU A 257 41.56 19.40 13.65
C GLU A 257 42.81 18.85 14.33
N ASP A 258 42.71 17.68 14.99
CA ASP A 258 43.83 17.03 15.68
C ASP A 258 44.51 15.95 14.84
N ALA A 259 44.00 15.69 13.63
CA ALA A 259 44.45 14.58 12.80
C ALA A 259 45.74 14.90 12.03
N ALA A 260 46.68 13.95 12.05
CA ALA A 260 47.95 14.03 11.32
C ALA A 260 47.78 14.04 9.79
N VAL A 261 46.66 13.49 9.31
CA VAL A 261 46.31 13.36 7.90
C VAL A 261 44.83 13.69 7.73
N TRP A 262 44.50 14.49 6.73
CA TRP A 262 43.13 14.75 6.31
C TRP A 262 42.79 13.92 5.09
N TYR A 263 41.63 13.26 5.10
CA TYR A 263 41.08 12.58 3.92
C TYR A 263 39.73 13.16 3.53
N SER A 264 39.45 13.15 2.23
CA SER A 264 38.16 13.52 1.65
C SER A 264 37.98 12.88 0.27
N SER A 265 36.80 13.01 -0.32
CA SER A 265 36.53 12.68 -1.71
C SER A 265 35.68 13.78 -2.33
N PRO A 266 35.96 14.22 -3.57
CA PRO A 266 35.04 15.07 -4.32
C PRO A 266 33.74 14.34 -4.70
N GLU A 267 33.75 13.00 -4.70
CA GLU A 267 32.60 12.12 -4.95
C GLU A 267 32.43 11.16 -3.77
N PRO A 268 32.03 11.66 -2.59
CA PRO A 268 32.07 10.88 -1.36
C PRO A 268 31.02 9.78 -1.34
N CYS A 269 29.95 9.87 -2.11
CA CYS A 269 28.88 8.86 -2.12
C CYS A 269 28.39 8.59 -3.54
N GLY A 270 27.80 7.42 -3.73
CA GLY A 270 27.27 7.05 -5.03
C GLY A 270 26.49 5.74 -5.00
N ILE A 271 25.84 5.47 -6.13
CA ILE A 271 25.13 4.22 -6.38
C ILE A 271 26.02 3.33 -7.24
N ILE A 272 26.12 2.05 -6.88
CA ILE A 272 26.87 1.04 -7.61
C ILE A 272 25.90 -0.03 -8.14
N GLN A 273 25.95 -0.28 -9.45
CA GLN A 273 25.05 -1.22 -10.10
C GLN A 273 25.38 -2.67 -9.70
N PRO A 274 24.44 -3.62 -9.85
CA PRO A 274 24.74 -5.04 -9.74
C PRO A 274 25.90 -5.44 -10.64
N ARG A 275 26.76 -6.37 -10.18
CA ARG A 275 27.87 -6.94 -10.96
C ARG A 275 28.75 -5.87 -11.61
N SER A 276 29.08 -4.82 -10.86
CA SER A 276 29.83 -3.66 -11.37
C SER A 276 30.90 -3.18 -10.40
N SER A 277 31.76 -2.28 -10.88
CA SER A 277 32.75 -1.59 -10.07
C SER A 277 32.73 -0.08 -10.35
N VAL A 278 33.08 0.71 -9.34
CA VAL A 278 33.23 2.17 -9.45
C VAL A 278 34.58 2.60 -8.88
N GLN A 279 35.16 3.63 -9.49
CA GLN A 279 36.38 4.26 -8.98
C GLN A 279 36.00 5.52 -8.21
N VAL A 280 36.38 5.59 -6.94
CA VAL A 280 36.14 6.72 -6.06
C VAL A 280 37.45 7.48 -5.85
N PRO A 281 37.53 8.77 -6.22
CA PRO A 281 38.70 9.59 -5.96
C PRO A 281 38.86 9.88 -4.45
N LEU A 282 39.97 9.45 -3.86
CA LEU A 282 40.34 9.77 -2.49
C LEU A 282 41.43 10.83 -2.49
N THR A 283 41.17 11.94 -1.81
CA THR A 283 42.11 13.03 -1.58
C THR A 283 42.71 12.90 -0.18
N LEU A 284 44.03 13.01 -0.09
CA LEU A 284 44.81 12.96 1.15
C LEU A 284 45.68 14.21 1.29
N GLU A 285 45.69 14.82 2.47
CA GLU A 285 46.55 15.97 2.80
C GLU A 285 47.24 15.75 4.15
N ALA A 286 48.58 15.72 4.15
CA ALA A 286 49.37 15.55 5.37
C ALA A 286 49.48 16.86 6.17
N GLN A 287 49.13 16.84 7.45
CA GLN A 287 49.21 18.00 8.35
C GLN A 287 50.53 18.06 9.14
N VAL A 288 51.17 16.91 9.34
CA VAL A 288 52.43 16.78 10.08
C VAL A 288 53.43 15.93 9.31
N THR A 289 54.73 16.05 9.64
CA THR A 289 55.80 15.25 9.02
C THR A 289 55.95 13.88 9.70
N GLY A 290 56.53 12.92 9.00
CA GLY A 290 56.77 11.56 9.49
C GLY A 290 55.97 10.52 8.71
N GLU A 291 56.10 9.26 9.11
CA GLU A 291 55.27 8.16 8.60
C GLU A 291 53.88 8.26 9.25
N GLN A 292 52.83 8.23 8.42
CA GLN A 292 51.46 8.43 8.85
C GLN A 292 50.55 7.39 8.20
N ASP A 293 49.65 6.83 8.99
CA ASP A 293 48.59 5.94 8.54
C ASP A 293 47.24 6.50 8.98
N THR A 294 46.22 6.36 8.12
CA THR A 294 44.85 6.76 8.43
C THR A 294 43.86 5.76 7.85
N VAL A 295 42.72 5.61 8.52
CA VAL A 295 41.62 4.73 8.08
C VAL A 295 40.46 5.62 7.65
N ALA A 296 40.06 5.46 6.39
CA ALA A 296 38.82 6.03 5.86
C ALA A 296 37.67 5.07 6.16
N HIS A 297 36.54 5.62 6.61
CA HIS A 297 35.32 4.87 6.96
C HIS A 297 34.19 5.09 5.99
#